data_AF-A0A452XJ28-F1
#
_entry.id   AF-A0A452XJ28-F1
#
_cell.length_a   1.000
_cell.length_b   1.000
_cell.length_c   1.000
_cell.angle_alpha   90.00
_cell.angle_beta   90.00
_cell.angle_gamma   90.00
#
_symmetry.space_group_name_H-M   'P 1'
#
loop_
_entity.id
_entity.type
_entity.pdbx_description
1 polymer ?
#
loop_
_entity_poly.entity_id
_entity_poly.type
_entity_poly.pdbx_seq_one_letter_code
_entity_poly.pdbx_strand_id
1 'polypeptide(L)'
;MEQEVESTHGPEVVSFKNNWPAKAYFYWVTGEQGSFDWRKGLMNEIAERDHSSVIEVHNYLTSVYVEGDARSAFIAMVQSLQHAKYGVDIISRTRTKTHFARPNWRRVFSSLAVAHKNARIGVFYCESSTLTKELKDLSKEFSQTSTTRFNFHNGNS
;
A
#
# COMPACT_ATOMS: atom_id res chain seq x y z
N MET A 1 -2.27 37.11 -54.68
CA MET A 1 -1.61 35.80 -54.89
C MET A 1 -0.66 35.65 -53.72
N GLU A 2 -1.21 35.07 -52.66
CA GLU A 2 -0.54 34.82 -51.39
C GLU A 2 0.49 33.70 -51.59
N GLN A 3 1.67 33.84 -51.00
CA GLN A 3 2.60 32.73 -50.81
C GLN A 3 2.61 32.44 -49.31
N GLU A 4 1.99 31.32 -48.93
CA GLU A 4 2.09 30.74 -47.60
C GLU A 4 3.48 30.11 -47.44
N VAL A 5 4.20 30.50 -46.38
CA VAL A 5 5.43 29.86 -45.95
C VAL A 5 5.04 28.68 -45.06
N GLU A 6 5.19 27.47 -45.58
CA GLU A 6 4.95 26.23 -44.85
C GLU A 6 6.06 26.01 -43.81
N SER A 7 5.71 26.20 -42.53
CA SER A 7 6.59 25.97 -41.39
C SER A 7 6.46 24.51 -40.95
N THR A 8 7.46 23.69 -41.28
CA THR A 8 7.55 22.29 -40.86
C THR A 8 7.85 22.21 -39.36
N HIS A 9 6.80 22.23 -38.53
CA HIS A 9 6.87 21.77 -37.15
C HIS A 9 6.64 20.25 -37.16
N GLY A 10 7.74 19.48 -37.08
CA GLY A 10 7.66 18.05 -36.82
C GLY A 10 6.89 17.79 -35.53
N PRO A 11 6.26 16.62 -35.36
CA PRO A 11 5.49 16.33 -34.17
C PRO A 11 6.46 16.36 -32.97
N GLU A 12 6.29 17.36 -32.12
CA GLU A 12 6.86 17.36 -30.78
C GLU A 12 6.36 16.07 -30.13
N VAL A 13 7.27 15.12 -29.93
CA VAL A 13 6.99 13.94 -29.13
C VAL A 13 6.81 14.46 -27.71
N VAL A 14 5.58 14.79 -27.35
CA VAL A 14 5.19 15.06 -25.97
C VAL A 14 5.40 13.76 -25.22
N SER A 15 6.57 13.65 -24.59
CA SER A 15 6.84 12.66 -23.56
C SER A 15 5.82 12.92 -22.46
N PHE A 16 4.70 12.19 -22.49
CA PHE A 16 3.89 11.98 -21.31
C PHE A 16 4.83 11.39 -20.26
N LYS A 17 5.34 12.22 -19.35
CA LYS A 17 5.92 11.72 -18.11
C LYS A 17 4.79 10.96 -17.46
N ASN A 18 4.82 9.62 -17.55
CA ASN A 18 3.87 8.78 -16.86
C ASN A 18 3.93 9.17 -15.38
N ASN A 19 2.94 9.93 -14.92
CA ASN A 19 2.87 10.45 -13.56
C ASN A 19 2.45 9.36 -12.56
N TRP A 20 2.60 8.10 -12.96
CA TRP A 20 2.21 6.92 -12.21
C TRP A 20 3.37 6.49 -11.31
N PRO A 21 3.13 6.18 -10.03
CA PRO A 21 4.17 5.67 -9.16
C PRO A 21 4.73 4.35 -9.70
N ALA A 22 6.05 4.17 -9.65
CA ALA A 22 6.69 2.90 -9.99
C ALA A 22 6.28 1.76 -9.04
N LYS A 23 5.87 2.11 -7.82
CA LYS A 23 5.38 1.17 -6.80
C LYS A 23 4.41 1.89 -5.85
N ALA A 24 3.33 1.22 -5.47
CA ALA A 24 2.39 1.64 -4.45
C ALA A 24 2.27 0.55 -3.38
N TYR A 25 2.22 0.95 -2.11
CA TYR A 25 2.05 0.06 -0.98
C TYR A 25 0.73 0.37 -0.29
N PHE A 26 -0.19 -0.59 -0.28
CA PHE A 26 -1.53 -0.43 0.23
C PHE A 26 -1.70 -1.19 1.54
N TYR A 27 -1.72 -0.47 2.66
CA TYR A 27 -1.90 -1.04 4.00
C TYR A 27 -3.35 -0.89 4.43
N TRP A 28 -4.09 -2.00 4.47
CA TRP A 28 -5.45 -2.03 4.97
C TRP A 28 -5.49 -2.56 6.39
N VAL A 29 -5.85 -1.72 7.36
CA VAL A 29 -5.93 -2.07 8.78
C VAL A 29 -7.38 -1.95 9.24
N THR A 30 -7.97 -3.00 9.81
CA THR A 30 -9.35 -2.95 10.31
C THR A 30 -9.52 -3.75 11.61
N GLY A 31 -10.43 -3.29 12.46
CA GLY A 31 -10.91 -4.03 13.65
C GLY A 31 -12.26 -4.70 13.45
N GLU A 32 -13.03 -4.33 12.43
CA GLU A 32 -14.40 -4.82 12.24
C GLU A 32 -14.45 -5.93 11.19
N GLN A 33 -15.25 -6.96 11.47
CA GLN A 33 -15.49 -8.05 10.53
C GLN A 33 -16.56 -7.70 9.46
N GLY A 34 -17.23 -6.56 9.57
CA GLY A 34 -18.41 -6.22 8.76
C GLY A 34 -18.15 -5.71 7.34
N SER A 35 -16.91 -5.46 6.94
CA SER A 35 -16.57 -4.78 5.67
C SER A 35 -15.87 -5.69 4.64
N PHE A 36 -15.83 -7.00 4.85
CA PHE A 36 -15.01 -7.90 4.04
C PHE A 36 -15.48 -8.05 2.59
N ASP A 37 -16.77 -7.96 2.29
CA ASP A 37 -17.28 -8.29 0.94
C ASP A 37 -16.91 -7.25 -0.12
N TRP A 38 -17.13 -5.96 0.15
CA TRP A 38 -16.73 -4.91 -0.79
C TRP A 38 -15.20 -4.78 -0.88
N ARG A 39 -14.49 -5.03 0.23
CA ARG A 39 -13.03 -5.10 0.27
C ARG A 39 -12.50 -6.23 -0.61
N LYS A 40 -13.14 -7.40 -0.55
CA LYS A 40 -12.78 -8.55 -1.40
C LYS A 40 -12.96 -8.19 -2.87
N GLY A 41 -14.05 -7.50 -3.23
CA GLY A 41 -14.26 -6.96 -4.58
C GLY A 41 -13.08 -6.10 -5.03
N LEU A 42 -12.72 -5.08 -4.23
CA LEU A 42 -11.59 -4.19 -4.52
C LEU A 42 -10.25 -4.94 -4.64
N MET A 43 -9.96 -5.87 -3.74
CA MET A 43 -8.70 -6.60 -3.76
C MET A 43 -8.59 -7.57 -4.95
N ASN A 44 -9.71 -8.16 -5.35
CA ASN A 44 -9.77 -8.98 -6.56
C ASN A 44 -9.54 -8.11 -7.80
N GLU A 45 -10.17 -6.93 -7.87
CA GLU A 45 -9.96 -6.00 -8.98
C GLU A 45 -8.51 -5.53 -9.07
N ILE A 46 -7.87 -5.21 -7.93
CA ILE A 46 -6.43 -4.87 -7.89
C ILE A 46 -5.61 -6.05 -8.41
N ALA A 47 -5.87 -7.26 -7.92
CA ALA A 47 -5.13 -8.45 -8.33
C ALA A 47 -5.32 -8.82 -9.81
N GLU A 48 -6.50 -8.53 -10.37
CA GLU A 48 -6.81 -8.77 -11.79
C GLU A 48 -6.19 -7.72 -12.71
N ARG A 49 -6.16 -6.45 -12.29
CA ARG A 49 -5.72 -5.34 -13.14
C ARG A 49 -4.25 -4.99 -13.00
N ASP A 50 -3.60 -5.33 -11.89
CA ASP A 50 -2.20 -5.02 -11.64
C ASP A 50 -1.23 -6.02 -12.27
N HIS A 51 -1.26 -6.12 -13.61
CA HIS A 51 -0.38 -7.02 -14.36
C HIS A 51 1.11 -6.72 -14.20
N SER A 52 1.45 -5.48 -13.83
CA SER A 52 2.83 -5.02 -13.64
C SER A 52 3.31 -5.10 -12.18
N SER A 53 2.49 -5.66 -11.27
CA SER A 53 2.82 -5.78 -9.83
C SER A 53 3.22 -4.44 -9.19
N VAL A 54 2.59 -3.35 -9.62
CA VAL A 54 2.84 -2.00 -9.11
C VAL A 54 2.28 -1.85 -7.70
N ILE A 55 1.18 -2.52 -7.37
CA ILE A 55 0.48 -2.40 -6.10
C ILE A 55 0.82 -3.61 -5.22
N GLU A 56 1.48 -3.35 -4.11
CA GLU A 56 1.70 -4.34 -3.05
C GLU A 56 0.70 -4.12 -1.92
N VAL A 57 -0.11 -5.13 -1.66
CA VAL A 57 -1.19 -5.07 -0.67
C VAL A 57 -0.76 -5.75 0.63
N HIS A 58 -1.04 -5.12 1.77
CA HIS A 58 -0.84 -5.69 3.10
C HIS A 58 -2.13 -5.57 3.94
N ASN A 59 -2.65 -6.71 4.37
CA ASN A 59 -3.91 -6.79 5.11
C ASN A 59 -3.64 -7.00 6.60
N TYR A 60 -4.25 -6.20 7.47
CA TYR A 60 -4.16 -6.34 8.92
C TYR A 60 -5.55 -6.38 9.57
N LEU A 61 -5.78 -7.40 10.41
CA LEU A 61 -6.97 -7.53 11.25
C LEU A 61 -6.58 -7.42 12.71
N THR A 62 -7.01 -6.33 13.35
CA THR A 62 -6.52 -5.94 14.69
C THR A 62 -7.39 -6.47 15.83
N SER A 63 -8.62 -6.90 15.55
CA SER A 63 -9.55 -7.42 16.58
C SER A 63 -9.28 -8.85 17.02
N VAL A 64 -8.50 -9.61 16.23
CA VAL A 64 -8.18 -11.00 16.55
C VAL A 64 -7.00 -11.09 17.53
N TYR A 65 -6.09 -10.11 17.51
CA TYR A 65 -4.84 -10.18 18.24
C TYR A 65 -4.95 -9.63 19.66
N VAL A 66 -4.86 -10.55 20.62
CA VAL A 66 -4.43 -10.28 21.99
C VAL A 66 -3.16 -11.09 22.21
N GLU A 67 -2.10 -10.45 22.71
CA GLU A 67 -0.80 -11.11 22.91
C GLU A 67 -0.97 -12.37 23.79
N GLY A 68 -0.56 -13.53 23.27
CA GLY A 68 -0.72 -14.82 23.95
C GLY A 68 -2.09 -15.51 23.83
N ASP A 69 -3.05 -14.98 23.06
CA ASP A 69 -4.38 -15.61 22.89
C ASP A 69 -4.31 -16.86 22.00
N ALA A 70 -4.77 -18.00 22.54
CA ALA A 70 -4.90 -19.26 21.82
C ALA A 70 -5.76 -19.15 20.54
N ARG A 71 -6.73 -18.23 20.51
CA ARG A 71 -7.56 -17.96 19.33
C ARG A 71 -6.75 -17.36 18.18
N SER A 72 -5.81 -16.45 18.47
CA SER A 72 -4.89 -15.89 17.48
C SER A 72 -3.96 -16.95 16.91
N ALA A 73 -3.38 -17.79 17.77
CA ALA A 73 -2.51 -18.88 17.34
C ALA A 73 -3.26 -19.90 16.45
N PHE A 74 -4.48 -20.26 16.84
CA PHE A 74 -5.32 -21.16 16.05
C PHE A 74 -5.68 -20.58 14.68
N ILE A 75 -6.12 -19.32 14.61
CA ILE A 75 -6.47 -18.67 13.35
C ILE A 75 -5.24 -18.58 12.43
N ALA A 76 -4.06 -18.24 12.96
CA ALA A 76 -2.82 -18.21 12.20
C ALA A 76 -2.42 -19.60 11.64
N MET A 77 -2.63 -20.66 12.43
CA MET A 77 -2.41 -22.03 11.99
C MET A 77 -3.34 -22.44 10.85
N VAL A 78 -4.65 -22.20 11.00
CA VAL A 78 -5.66 -22.50 9.96
C VAL A 78 -5.37 -21.70 8.68
N GLN A 79 -5.03 -20.42 8.81
CA GLN A 79 -4.67 -19.57 7.69
C GLN A 79 -3.43 -20.09 6.94
N SER A 80 -2.40 -20.53 7.68
CA SER A 80 -1.18 -21.07 7.09
C SER A 80 -1.46 -22.36 6.30
N LEU A 81 -2.29 -23.25 6.86
CA LEU A 81 -2.71 -24.48 6.18
C LEU A 81 -3.52 -24.21 4.91
N GLN A 82 -4.50 -23.31 4.97
CA GLN A 82 -5.33 -22.97 3.81
C GLN A 82 -4.50 -22.34 2.69
N HIS A 83 -3.61 -21.40 3.04
CA HIS A 83 -2.77 -20.74 2.05
C HIS A 83 -1.80 -21.72 1.40
N ALA A 84 -1.24 -22.66 2.16
CA ALA A 84 -0.40 -23.73 1.61
C ALA A 84 -1.16 -24.64 0.64
N LYS A 85 -2.45 -24.90 0.89
CA LYS A 85 -3.28 -25.81 0.09
C LYS A 85 -3.91 -25.15 -1.14
N TYR A 86 -4.35 -23.90 -1.04
CA TYR A 86 -5.14 -23.23 -2.08
C TYR A 86 -4.54 -21.90 -2.56
N GLY A 87 -3.48 -21.40 -1.92
CA GLY A 87 -2.87 -20.10 -2.25
C GLY A 87 -3.75 -18.90 -1.89
N VAL A 88 -4.79 -19.09 -1.07
CA VAL A 88 -5.78 -18.07 -0.72
C VAL A 88 -5.88 -17.93 0.79
N ASP A 89 -5.95 -16.68 1.25
CA ASP A 89 -6.15 -16.27 2.64
C ASP A 89 -7.57 -16.58 3.13
N ILE A 90 -7.73 -17.17 4.32
CA ILE A 90 -9.06 -17.53 4.86
C ILE A 90 -9.94 -16.31 5.17
N ILE A 91 -9.31 -15.19 5.56
CA ILE A 91 -10.02 -14.01 6.07
C ILE A 91 -10.45 -13.12 4.91
N SER A 92 -9.47 -12.66 4.13
CA SER A 92 -9.72 -11.76 3.00
C SER A 92 -10.19 -12.50 1.75
N ARG A 93 -10.00 -13.83 1.68
CA ARG A 93 -10.23 -14.63 0.46
C ARG A 93 -9.44 -14.14 -0.76
N THR A 94 -8.26 -13.54 -0.53
CA THR A 94 -7.34 -13.05 -1.56
C THR A 94 -6.03 -13.85 -1.56
N ARG A 95 -5.16 -13.66 -2.55
CA ARG A 95 -3.84 -14.34 -2.60
C ARG A 95 -2.85 -13.81 -1.54
N THR A 96 -3.10 -12.62 -1.00
CA THR A 96 -2.30 -11.96 0.03
C THR A 96 -2.74 -12.40 1.42
N LYS A 97 -1.80 -12.89 2.24
CA LYS A 97 -2.07 -13.28 3.64
C LYS A 97 -2.44 -12.07 4.50
N THR A 98 -3.42 -12.25 5.39
CA THR A 98 -3.78 -11.27 6.42
C THR A 98 -2.88 -11.40 7.66
N HIS A 99 -2.35 -10.31 8.17
CA HIS A 99 -1.60 -10.25 9.42
C HIS A 99 -2.55 -10.00 10.60
N PHE A 100 -2.40 -10.78 11.67
CA PHE A 100 -3.19 -10.64 12.90
C PHE A 100 -2.40 -9.83 13.94
N ALA A 101 -2.41 -8.51 13.79
CA ALA A 101 -1.87 -7.52 14.74
C ALA A 101 -2.08 -6.12 14.14
N ARG A 102 -1.70 -5.06 14.87
CA ARG A 102 -1.43 -3.76 14.25
C ARG A 102 -0.10 -3.79 13.50
N PRO A 103 0.05 -3.09 12.37
CA PRO A 103 1.34 -2.93 11.72
C PRO A 103 2.34 -2.25 12.66
N ASN A 104 3.60 -2.67 12.61
CA ASN A 104 4.69 -1.89 13.19
C ASN A 104 5.16 -0.88 12.15
N TRP A 105 4.61 0.34 12.20
CA TRP A 105 4.88 1.37 11.19
C TRP A 105 6.35 1.75 11.11
N ARG A 106 7.06 1.80 12.24
CA ARG A 106 8.52 2.02 12.23
C ARG A 106 9.26 0.97 11.41
N ARG A 107 8.92 -0.32 11.56
CA ARG A 107 9.52 -1.39 10.73
C ARG A 107 9.14 -1.26 9.27
N VAL A 108 7.91 -0.85 8.97
CA VAL A 108 7.46 -0.56 7.60
C VAL A 108 8.31 0.55 6.98
N PHE A 109 8.43 1.70 7.62
CA PHE A 109 9.23 2.82 7.14
C PHE A 109 10.70 2.43 6.95
N SER A 110 11.27 1.71 7.92
CA SER A 110 12.64 1.20 7.82
C SER A 110 12.83 0.29 6.61
N SER A 111 11.90 -0.64 6.38
CA SER A 111 11.96 -1.56 5.23
C SER A 111 11.84 -0.80 3.90
N LEU A 112 10.93 0.17 3.82
CA LEU A 112 10.75 1.02 2.64
C LEU A 112 11.99 1.88 2.34
N ALA A 113 12.62 2.45 3.38
CA ALA A 113 13.84 3.23 3.22
C ALA A 113 15.02 2.39 2.71
N VAL A 114 15.12 1.13 3.13
CA VAL A 114 16.13 0.19 2.63
C VAL A 114 15.85 -0.21 1.19
N ALA A 115 14.59 -0.51 0.86
CA ALA A 115 14.18 -0.95 -0.47
C ALA A 115 14.27 0.16 -1.53
N HIS A 116 14.01 1.42 -1.16
CA HIS A 116 13.87 2.55 -2.09
C HIS A 116 14.87 3.67 -1.78
N LYS A 117 16.17 3.37 -1.83
CA LYS A 117 17.23 4.36 -1.60
C LYS A 117 17.14 5.50 -2.61
N ASN A 118 17.37 6.73 -2.15
CA ASN A 118 17.28 7.96 -2.94
C ASN A 118 15.91 8.25 -3.59
N ALA A 119 14.85 7.51 -3.23
CA ALA A 119 13.51 7.75 -3.75
C ALA A 119 12.73 8.79 -2.92
N ARG A 120 11.62 9.27 -3.50
CA ARG A 120 10.61 10.07 -2.80
C ARG A 120 9.34 9.24 -2.67
N ILE A 121 8.87 9.04 -1.45
CA ILE A 121 7.69 8.25 -1.13
C ILE A 121 6.61 9.18 -0.58
N GLY A 122 5.45 9.22 -1.23
CA GLY A 122 4.26 9.86 -0.67
C GLY A 122 3.58 8.93 0.34
N VAL A 123 3.26 9.46 1.52
CA VAL A 123 2.53 8.73 2.57
C VAL A 123 1.16 9.37 2.72
N PHE A 124 0.11 8.59 2.56
CA PHE A 124 -1.28 9.06 2.61
C PHE A 124 -2.04 8.28 3.69
N TYR A 125 -2.88 8.96 4.45
CA TYR A 125 -3.71 8.36 5.50
C TYR A 125 -5.07 9.05 5.59
N CYS A 126 -6.14 8.26 5.73
CA CYS A 126 -7.53 8.70 5.53
C CYS A 126 -8.45 8.54 6.77
N GLU A 127 -7.94 8.22 7.98
CA GLU A 127 -8.82 8.01 9.16
C GLU A 127 -8.67 9.05 10.30
N SER A 128 -9.46 8.84 11.37
CA SER A 128 -9.89 9.77 12.43
C SER A 128 -8.84 10.26 13.43
N SER A 129 -7.61 10.52 12.99
CA SER A 129 -6.53 11.31 13.63
C SER A 129 -5.48 10.58 14.47
N THR A 130 -5.75 9.44 15.11
CA THR A 130 -4.78 8.85 16.06
C THR A 130 -3.47 8.43 15.39
N LEU A 131 -3.55 7.85 14.19
CA LEU A 131 -2.36 7.38 13.45
C LEU A 131 -1.67 8.49 12.65
N THR A 132 -2.37 9.58 12.34
CA THR A 132 -1.85 10.70 11.56
C THR A 132 -0.57 11.26 12.18
N LYS A 133 -0.55 11.42 13.51
CA LYS A 133 0.63 11.92 14.21
C LYS A 133 1.82 10.96 14.09
N GLU A 134 1.60 9.68 14.36
CA GLU A 134 2.65 8.64 14.27
C GLU A 134 3.27 8.58 12.88
N LEU A 135 2.45 8.51 11.83
CA LEU A 135 2.93 8.44 10.45
C LEU A 135 3.65 9.71 10.01
N LYS A 136 3.19 10.88 10.46
CA LYS A 136 3.84 12.16 10.20
C LYS A 136 5.21 12.25 10.87
N ASP A 137 5.31 11.84 12.15
CA ASP A 137 6.55 11.85 12.91
C ASP A 137 7.57 10.88 12.31
N LEU A 138 7.15 9.65 11.96
CA LEU A 138 7.99 8.68 11.26
C LEU A 138 8.44 9.17 9.89
N SER A 139 7.56 9.83 9.12
CA SER A 139 7.92 10.40 7.83
C SER A 139 9.03 11.45 7.96
N LYS A 140 8.95 12.31 8.98
CA LYS A 140 9.99 13.30 9.26
C LYS A 140 11.29 12.63 9.69
N GLU A 141 11.22 11.68 10.61
CA GLU A 141 12.39 10.99 11.14
C GLU A 141 13.15 10.24 10.04
N PHE A 142 12.49 9.35 9.31
CA PHE A 142 13.14 8.54 8.27
C PHE A 142 13.59 9.37 7.08
N SER A 143 12.94 10.51 6.82
CA SER A 143 13.46 11.46 5.85
C SER A 143 14.79 12.06 6.28
N GLN A 144 15.06 12.22 7.58
CA GLN A 144 16.31 12.81 8.08
C GLN A 144 17.42 11.77 8.25
N THR A 145 17.06 10.55 8.64
CA THR A 145 18.01 9.48 8.98
C THR A 145 18.34 8.54 7.81
N SER A 146 17.66 8.68 6.67
CA SER A 146 17.89 7.85 5.48
C SER A 146 18.03 8.68 4.21
N THR A 147 18.43 8.02 3.12
CA THR A 147 18.49 8.64 1.78
C THR A 147 17.12 8.80 1.14
N THR A 148 16.10 8.12 1.66
CA THR A 148 14.73 8.13 1.13
C THR A 148 13.95 9.28 1.77
N ARG A 149 13.21 10.04 0.96
CA ARG A 149 12.40 11.17 1.45
C ARG A 149 10.93 10.78 1.51
N PHE A 150 10.35 10.84 2.70
CA PHE A 150 8.94 10.55 2.97
C PHE A 150 8.15 11.85 3.11
N ASN A 151 7.15 12.03 2.25
CA ASN A 151 6.26 13.19 2.26
C ASN A 151 4.88 12.76 2.77
N PHE A 152 4.53 13.17 3.98
CA PHE A 152 3.23 12.87 4.56
C PHE A 152 2.17 13.86 4.05
N HIS A 153 1.07 13.34 3.51
CA HIS A 153 -0.11 14.08 3.09
C HIS A 153 -1.28 13.69 3.97
N ASN A 154 -1.94 14.69 4.56
CA ASN A 154 -3.16 14.45 5.32
C ASN A 154 -4.31 14.24 4.32
N GLY A 155 -5.09 13.17 4.45
CA GLY A 155 -6.13 12.77 3.48
C GLY A 155 -7.35 13.68 3.35
N ASN A 156 -7.25 14.94 3.79
CA ASN A 156 -8.32 15.94 3.75
C ASN A 156 -8.05 17.07 2.74
N SER A 157 -7.29 16.81 1.67
CA SER A 157 -6.97 17.84 0.67
C SER A 157 -7.27 17.41 -0.76
#